data_AF-A0A4V2NWM6-F1
#
_entry.id   AF-A0A4V2NWM6-F1
#
_cell.length_a   1.000
_cell.length_b   1.000
_cell.length_c   1.000
_cell.angle_alpha   90.00
_cell.angle_beta   90.00
_cell.angle_gamma   90.00
#
_symmetry.space_group_name_H-M   'P 1'
#
loop_
_entity.id
_entity.type
_entity.pdbx_description
1 polymer ?
#
loop_
_entity_poly.entity_id
_entity_poly.type
_entity_poly.pdbx_seq_one_letter_code
_entity_poly.pdbx_strand_id
1 'polypeptide(L)'
;MKRIVLLLLLVHPTLCGAGQGDRWLQLPDSLPRPPEAPARNPQLRAFVQTAALLDAALTSLNSLQSLVHKDSYRNRIGALNNPASTEMGFSLEAEIQVALRPILAKARSTNTEKFGEVITSFLSNGSRLDAGKVLPLFPALAGLVGNLAVREKSVTRADVDSFLQQVGRYFAPYEKLQATNDAFEDGADRFQHRLQELQFDIREYALDMATLLHAKSTRSALRERTIEELLLQYFEAGALEALDTARSLPPYPPDGLTGAKNICNTVQKLFRDYQKLYADNYNQIRGILQGARPLGRAGNPQSIDAALKELEELYQQSAQADVLNLRIQTLTGRLQALVQSVLAAAAPR
;
A
#
# COMPACT_ATOMS: atom_id res chain seq x y z
N MET A 1 39.05 -20.99 -7.43
CA MET A 1 38.93 -21.70 -8.72
C MET A 1 37.49 -22.21 -8.85
N LYS A 2 36.86 -21.95 -10.02
CA LYS A 2 35.52 -22.41 -10.48
C LYS A 2 34.31 -21.70 -9.87
N ARG A 3 33.33 -21.21 -10.63
CA ARG A 3 33.22 -20.77 -12.04
C ARG A 3 31.87 -20.02 -12.09
N ILE A 4 31.90 -18.77 -12.52
CA ILE A 4 30.72 -17.97 -12.87
C ILE A 4 30.19 -18.50 -14.20
N VAL A 5 28.88 -18.75 -14.32
CA VAL A 5 28.21 -18.90 -15.61
C VAL A 5 27.15 -17.81 -15.70
N LEU A 6 27.52 -16.81 -16.50
CA LEU A 6 26.66 -15.80 -17.10
C LEU A 6 25.81 -16.50 -18.16
N LEU A 7 24.50 -16.28 -18.19
CA LEU A 7 23.69 -16.58 -19.39
C LEU A 7 23.02 -15.29 -19.85
N LEU A 8 23.54 -14.75 -20.95
CA LEU A 8 22.91 -13.69 -21.75
C LEU A 8 21.64 -14.26 -22.41
N LEU A 9 20.52 -13.55 -22.26
CA LEU A 9 19.36 -13.68 -23.14
C LEU A 9 19.48 -12.63 -24.26
N LEU A 10 19.87 -13.10 -25.44
CA LEU A 10 19.74 -12.34 -26.69
C LEU A 10 18.29 -12.39 -27.15
N VAL A 11 17.69 -11.21 -27.25
CA VAL A 11 16.39 -10.97 -27.89
C VAL A 11 16.64 -10.68 -29.36
N HIS A 12 15.94 -11.37 -30.27
CA HIS A 12 15.45 -10.74 -31.51
C HIS A 12 14.22 -11.47 -32.10
N PRO A 13 13.40 -10.76 -32.90
CA PRO A 13 11.95 -10.95 -32.98
C PRO A 13 11.46 -11.55 -34.33
N THR A 14 10.14 -11.60 -34.49
CA THR A 14 9.29 -12.00 -35.66
C THR A 14 8.80 -13.46 -35.61
N LEU A 15 7.56 -13.84 -35.95
CA LEU A 15 6.35 -13.20 -36.48
C LEU A 15 5.15 -14.16 -36.23
N CYS A 16 3.95 -13.59 -36.03
CA CYS A 16 2.61 -14.14 -36.27
C CYS A 16 2.23 -15.60 -35.89
N GLY A 17 1.26 -15.73 -34.99
CA GLY A 17 0.41 -16.91 -34.86
C GLY A 17 -0.60 -16.73 -33.72
N ALA A 18 -1.87 -16.53 -34.09
CA ALA A 18 -2.98 -16.33 -33.18
C ALA A 18 -3.24 -17.56 -32.27
N GLY A 19 -3.56 -17.30 -31.00
CA GLY A 19 -4.09 -18.29 -30.05
C GLY A 19 -3.14 -18.62 -28.88
N GLN A 20 -3.09 -17.75 -27.87
CA GLN A 20 -2.50 -18.08 -26.56
C GLN A 20 -2.97 -17.06 -25.49
N GLY A 21 -4.18 -17.25 -24.99
CA GLY A 21 -4.53 -16.90 -23.61
C GLY A 21 -4.38 -18.16 -22.77
N ASP A 22 -3.98 -18.03 -21.51
CA ASP A 22 -3.89 -19.13 -20.51
C ASP A 22 -2.64 -20.01 -20.52
N ARG A 23 -1.46 -19.40 -20.53
CA ARG A 23 -0.24 -20.10 -20.10
C ARG A 23 0.71 -19.22 -19.28
N TRP A 24 0.19 -18.64 -18.20
CA TRP A 24 1.02 -18.05 -17.15
C TRP A 24 1.23 -19.06 -16.01
N LEU A 25 2.45 -19.59 -15.96
CA LEU A 25 3.16 -20.14 -14.80
C LEU A 25 2.30 -20.76 -13.68
N GLN A 26 1.98 -22.05 -13.83
CA GLN A 26 1.67 -22.92 -12.69
C GLN A 26 2.98 -23.18 -11.93
N LEU A 27 3.20 -22.45 -10.83
CA LEU A 27 4.22 -22.81 -9.84
C LEU A 27 3.63 -23.83 -8.85
N PRO A 28 4.46 -24.75 -8.32
CA PRO A 28 4.01 -25.77 -7.39
C PRO A 28 3.54 -25.13 -6.08
N ASP A 29 2.26 -25.33 -5.78
CA ASP A 29 1.61 -24.99 -4.51
C ASP A 29 2.36 -25.72 -3.37
N SER A 30 3.11 -24.99 -2.55
CA SER A 30 3.94 -25.55 -1.47
C SER A 30 3.22 -25.64 -0.12
N LEU A 31 1.89 -25.53 -0.11
CA LEU A 31 1.07 -25.78 1.09
C LEU A 31 0.62 -27.24 1.12
N PRO A 32 0.37 -27.82 2.32
CA PRO A 32 -0.11 -29.19 2.45
C PRO A 32 -1.33 -29.36 1.54
N ARG A 33 -1.20 -30.29 0.58
CA ARG A 33 -2.34 -30.71 -0.25
C ARG A 33 -3.48 -31.08 0.71
N PRO A 34 -4.73 -30.71 0.40
CA PRO A 34 -5.85 -31.31 1.12
C PRO A 34 -5.65 -32.84 1.08
N PRO A 35 -5.95 -33.55 2.18
CA PRO A 35 -5.65 -34.98 2.29
C PRO A 35 -6.11 -35.69 1.02
N GLU A 36 -5.19 -36.41 0.36
CA GLU A 36 -5.42 -37.06 -0.93
C GLU A 36 -6.54 -38.13 -0.87
N ALA A 37 -6.96 -38.50 0.34
CA ALA A 37 -8.18 -39.26 0.60
C ALA A 37 -9.37 -38.31 0.81
N PRO A 38 -10.36 -38.25 -0.11
CA PRO A 38 -11.57 -37.48 0.14
C PRO A 38 -12.26 -38.05 1.37
N ALA A 39 -12.56 -37.20 2.36
CA ALA A 39 -13.38 -37.56 3.51
C ALA A 39 -14.59 -38.37 3.03
N ARG A 40 -14.79 -39.55 3.63
CA ARG A 40 -15.86 -40.47 3.22
C ARG A 40 -17.22 -39.86 3.55
N ASN A 41 -17.29 -39.08 4.62
CA ASN A 41 -18.48 -38.35 5.01
C ASN A 41 -18.62 -37.02 4.23
N PRO A 42 -19.70 -36.83 3.43
CA PRO A 42 -19.92 -35.60 2.69
C PRO A 42 -20.09 -34.36 3.59
N GLN A 43 -20.58 -34.52 4.83
CA GLN A 43 -20.68 -33.42 5.78
C GLN A 43 -19.31 -32.95 6.26
N LEU A 44 -18.42 -33.89 6.61
CA LEU A 44 -17.04 -33.56 6.99
C LEU A 44 -16.28 -32.85 5.88
N ARG A 45 -16.54 -33.24 4.62
CA ARG A 45 -15.91 -32.60 3.45
C ARG A 45 -16.17 -31.10 3.40
N ALA A 46 -17.38 -30.64 3.72
CA ALA A 46 -17.69 -29.21 3.75
C ALA A 46 -16.88 -28.46 4.83
N PHE A 47 -16.69 -29.08 6.00
CA PHE A 47 -15.85 -28.52 7.06
C PHE A 47 -14.35 -28.51 6.69
N VAL A 48 -13.85 -29.56 6.04
CA VAL A 48 -12.47 -29.60 5.50
C VAL A 48 -12.25 -28.49 4.47
N GLN A 49 -13.22 -28.27 3.56
CA GLN A 49 -13.11 -27.16 2.61
C GLN A 49 -13.22 -25.78 3.29
N THR A 50 -13.97 -25.69 4.39
CA THR A 50 -14.03 -24.47 5.20
C THR A 50 -12.69 -24.15 5.84
N ALA A 51 -12.01 -25.14 6.41
CA ALA A 51 -10.65 -25.01 6.94
C ALA A 51 -9.67 -24.51 5.86
N ALA A 52 -9.70 -25.13 4.67
CA ALA A 52 -8.83 -24.75 3.56
C ALA A 52 -9.13 -23.33 3.04
N LEU A 53 -10.39 -22.88 3.08
CA LEU A 53 -10.77 -21.52 2.74
C LEU A 53 -10.27 -20.51 3.78
N LEU A 54 -10.39 -20.84 5.07
CA LEU A 54 -9.94 -19.97 6.16
C LEU A 54 -8.42 -19.79 6.15
N ASP A 55 -7.67 -20.85 5.90
CA ASP A 55 -6.20 -20.79 5.73
C ASP A 55 -5.81 -19.88 4.55
N ALA A 56 -6.49 -20.05 3.40
CA ALA A 56 -6.27 -19.18 2.24
C ALA A 56 -6.65 -17.72 2.54
N ALA A 57 -7.75 -17.48 3.26
CA ALA A 57 -8.19 -16.14 3.63
C ALA A 57 -7.21 -15.46 4.59
N LEU A 58 -6.70 -16.19 5.58
CA LEU A 58 -5.67 -15.71 6.51
C LEU A 58 -4.36 -15.39 5.78
N THR A 59 -3.94 -16.25 4.86
CA THR A 59 -2.76 -16.00 4.01
C THR A 59 -2.94 -14.73 3.17
N SER A 60 -4.12 -14.53 2.58
CA SER A 60 -4.44 -13.31 1.84
C SER A 60 -4.46 -12.08 2.74
N LEU A 61 -5.04 -12.17 3.94
CA LEU A 61 -5.05 -11.08 4.93
C LEU A 61 -3.64 -10.67 5.34
N ASN A 62 -2.80 -11.63 5.72
CA ASN A 62 -1.41 -11.39 6.12
C ASN A 62 -0.60 -10.79 4.96
N SER A 63 -0.88 -11.24 3.73
CA SER A 63 -0.30 -10.63 2.54
C SER A 63 -0.72 -9.17 2.42
N LEU A 64 -2.03 -8.84 2.48
CA LEU A 64 -2.51 -7.45 2.43
C LEU A 64 -1.88 -6.58 3.51
N GLN A 65 -1.78 -7.07 4.75
CA GLN A 65 -1.13 -6.34 5.85
C GLN A 65 0.34 -6.05 5.54
N SER A 66 1.10 -7.04 5.04
CA SER A 66 2.50 -6.84 4.65
C SER A 66 2.66 -5.81 3.52
N LEU A 67 1.68 -5.69 2.61
CA LEU A 67 1.74 -4.71 1.52
C LEU A 67 1.64 -3.27 2.02
N VAL A 68 0.78 -3.02 3.02
CA VAL A 68 0.63 -1.69 3.62
C VAL A 68 1.95 -1.20 4.21
N HIS A 69 2.77 -2.12 4.73
CA HIS A 69 4.05 -1.84 5.39
C HIS A 69 5.28 -1.82 4.45
N LYS A 70 5.11 -1.91 3.12
CA LYS A 70 6.25 -1.76 2.21
C LYS A 70 6.70 -0.30 2.13
N ASP A 71 7.75 0.00 2.88
CA ASP A 71 8.25 1.36 3.09
C ASP A 71 8.90 2.01 1.85
N SER A 72 9.39 1.25 0.87
CA SER A 72 10.23 1.82 -0.20
C SER A 72 9.51 2.85 -1.08
N TYR A 73 8.27 2.56 -1.50
CA TYR A 73 7.47 3.52 -2.28
C TYR A 73 7.08 4.73 -1.43
N ARG A 74 6.62 4.50 -0.19
CA ARG A 74 6.21 5.56 0.74
C ARG A 74 7.35 6.51 1.10
N ASN A 75 8.53 5.95 1.35
CA ASN A 75 9.73 6.73 1.64
C ASN A 75 10.14 7.57 0.42
N ARG A 76 10.00 7.03 -0.80
CA ARG A 76 10.31 7.77 -2.02
C ARG A 76 9.37 8.97 -2.21
N ILE A 77 8.06 8.77 -2.06
CA ILE A 77 7.09 9.87 -2.21
C ILE A 77 7.25 10.92 -1.11
N GLY A 78 7.63 10.51 0.11
CA GLY A 78 7.99 11.43 1.19
C GLY A 78 9.25 12.25 0.86
N ALA A 79 10.26 11.61 0.28
CA ALA A 79 11.51 12.27 -0.11
C ALA A 79 11.33 13.36 -1.19
N LEU A 80 10.38 13.19 -2.11
CA LEU A 80 10.06 14.20 -3.13
C LEU A 80 9.58 15.52 -2.53
N ASN A 81 9.05 15.49 -1.31
CA ASN A 81 8.57 16.68 -0.61
C ASN A 81 9.68 17.44 0.14
N ASN A 82 10.94 17.01 0.01
CA ASN A 82 12.08 17.71 0.59
C ASN A 82 12.38 19.01 -0.20
N PRO A 83 12.28 20.21 0.41
CA PRO A 83 12.51 21.49 -0.28
C PRO A 83 13.96 21.70 -0.75
N ALA A 84 14.92 20.95 -0.19
CA ALA A 84 16.31 20.96 -0.63
C ALA A 84 16.57 20.02 -1.82
N SER A 85 15.67 19.06 -2.08
CA SER A 85 15.82 18.11 -3.19
C SER A 85 15.75 18.82 -4.54
N THR A 86 16.52 18.32 -5.51
CA THR A 86 16.52 18.78 -6.91
C THR A 86 15.75 17.85 -7.84
N GLU A 87 15.14 16.81 -7.31
CA GLU A 87 14.47 15.74 -8.08
C GLU A 87 13.24 16.23 -8.86
N MET A 88 12.66 17.37 -8.46
CA MET A 88 11.61 18.05 -9.20
C MET A 88 12.13 18.96 -10.32
N GLY A 89 13.42 18.90 -10.66
CA GLY A 89 14.06 19.77 -11.65
C GLY A 89 14.47 21.14 -11.13
N PHE A 90 14.16 21.44 -9.87
CA PHE A 90 14.61 22.61 -9.13
C PHE A 90 14.67 22.28 -7.64
N SER A 91 15.40 23.09 -6.87
CA SER A 91 15.36 23.10 -5.41
C SER A 91 14.63 24.34 -4.95
N LEU A 92 13.61 24.18 -4.09
CA LEU A 92 12.86 25.30 -3.54
C LEU A 92 13.78 26.24 -2.76
N GLU A 93 14.70 25.67 -1.98
CA GLU A 93 15.72 26.43 -1.25
C GLU A 93 16.57 27.29 -2.20
N ALA A 94 17.09 26.70 -3.28
CA ALA A 94 17.93 27.43 -4.24
C ALA A 94 17.15 28.58 -4.92
N GLU A 95 15.90 28.34 -5.31
CA GLU A 95 15.07 29.37 -5.95
C GLU A 95 14.70 30.51 -5.00
N ILE A 96 14.44 30.20 -3.72
CA ILE A 96 14.23 31.22 -2.67
C ILE A 96 15.50 32.06 -2.49
N GLN A 97 16.67 31.42 -2.37
CA GLN A 97 17.94 32.15 -2.22
C GLN A 97 18.23 33.07 -3.41
N VAL A 98 17.94 32.62 -4.65
CA VAL A 98 18.10 33.48 -5.83
C VAL A 98 17.11 34.65 -5.82
N ALA A 99 15.85 34.42 -5.45
CA ALA A 99 14.84 35.47 -5.36
C ALA A 99 15.11 36.47 -4.22
N LEU A 100 15.80 36.06 -3.15
CA LEU A 100 16.17 36.93 -2.03
C LEU A 100 17.35 37.86 -2.35
N ARG A 101 18.27 37.45 -3.24
CA ARG A 101 19.50 38.23 -3.53
C ARG A 101 19.25 39.72 -3.81
N PRO A 102 18.29 40.11 -4.66
CA PRO A 102 18.02 41.53 -4.93
C PRO A 102 17.53 42.30 -3.70
N ILE A 103 16.74 41.66 -2.83
CA ILE A 103 16.25 42.26 -1.58
C ILE A 103 17.41 42.42 -0.59
N LEU A 104 18.21 41.37 -0.40
CA LEU A 104 19.35 41.38 0.52
C LEU A 104 20.44 42.36 0.08
N ALA A 105 20.64 42.56 -1.23
CA ALA A 105 21.57 43.57 -1.75
C ALA A 105 21.16 45.02 -1.38
N LYS A 106 19.87 45.26 -1.12
CA LYS A 106 19.36 46.57 -0.68
C LYS A 106 19.40 46.73 0.84
N ALA A 107 19.41 45.64 1.60
CA ALA A 107 19.45 45.67 3.06
C ALA A 107 20.80 46.18 3.56
N ARG A 108 20.79 47.22 4.41
CA ARG A 108 22.03 47.85 4.93
C ARG A 108 22.30 47.51 6.39
N SER A 109 21.26 47.25 7.17
CA SER A 109 21.37 47.00 8.62
C SER A 109 21.23 45.53 9.01
N THR A 110 20.81 44.68 8.08
CA THR A 110 20.60 43.24 8.30
C THR A 110 21.81 42.44 7.86
N ASN A 111 22.25 41.50 8.71
CA ASN A 111 23.25 40.51 8.32
C ASN A 111 22.61 39.50 7.35
N THR A 112 22.98 39.62 6.07
CA THR A 112 22.40 38.87 4.95
C THR A 112 22.70 37.37 5.02
N GLU A 113 23.88 36.99 5.53
CA GLU A 113 24.28 35.59 5.73
C GLU A 113 23.40 34.92 6.78
N LYS A 114 23.27 35.55 7.96
CA LYS A 114 22.41 35.03 9.03
C LYS A 114 20.94 34.94 8.61
N PHE A 115 20.44 35.91 7.84
CA PHE A 115 19.07 35.87 7.34
C PHE A 115 18.87 34.70 6.36
N GLY A 116 19.85 34.46 5.47
CA GLY A 116 19.86 33.30 4.60
C GLY A 116 19.87 31.98 5.36
N GLU A 117 20.70 31.87 6.41
CA GLU A 117 20.75 30.69 7.30
C GLU A 117 19.43 30.45 8.03
N VAL A 118 18.75 31.52 8.50
CA VAL A 118 17.42 31.41 9.13
C VAL A 118 16.41 30.84 8.14
N ILE A 119 16.45 31.25 6.87
CA ILE A 119 15.55 30.74 5.83
C ILE A 119 15.85 29.28 5.49
N THR A 120 17.12 28.92 5.30
CA THR A 120 17.52 27.52 5.07
C THR A 120 17.14 26.63 6.26
N SER A 121 17.34 27.12 7.49
CA SER A 121 16.92 26.41 8.71
C SER A 121 15.39 26.32 8.81
N PHE A 122 14.67 27.34 8.38
CA PHE A 122 13.21 27.35 8.35
C PHE A 122 12.66 26.34 7.34
N LEU A 123 13.27 26.22 6.15
CA LEU A 123 12.85 25.26 5.12
C LEU A 123 13.18 23.82 5.50
N SER A 124 14.35 23.59 6.11
CA SER A 124 14.80 22.25 6.53
C SER A 124 14.13 21.75 7.82
N ASN A 125 13.77 22.64 8.75
CA ASN A 125 13.08 22.27 9.99
C ASN A 125 11.55 22.38 9.88
N GLY A 126 11.03 23.31 9.07
CA GLY A 126 9.59 23.48 8.83
C GLY A 126 8.97 22.30 8.05
N SER A 127 9.80 21.49 7.41
CA SER A 127 9.45 20.21 6.78
C SER A 127 9.48 19.02 7.76
N ARG A 128 9.82 19.23 9.04
CA ARG A 128 10.06 18.17 10.04
C ARG A 128 9.38 18.38 11.40
N LEU A 129 8.28 19.13 11.47
CA LEU A 129 7.51 19.18 12.73
C LEU A 129 6.61 17.94 12.87
N ASP A 130 6.53 17.43 14.10
CA ASP A 130 5.88 16.17 14.49
C ASP A 130 4.51 15.97 13.82
N ALA A 131 4.27 14.74 13.36
CA ALA A 131 3.10 14.26 12.62
C ALA A 131 3.03 14.59 11.11
N GLY A 132 4.16 14.90 10.46
CA GLY A 132 4.24 14.94 8.98
C GLY A 132 3.49 16.11 8.33
N LYS A 133 2.93 17.03 9.12
CA LYS A 133 2.24 18.22 8.64
C LYS A 133 3.23 19.37 8.48
N VAL A 134 3.59 19.66 7.24
CA VAL A 134 4.39 20.82 6.88
C VAL A 134 3.58 22.09 7.16
N LEU A 135 4.13 23.01 7.95
CA LEU A 135 3.55 24.35 8.16
C LEU A 135 3.24 25.00 6.80
N PRO A 136 2.29 25.94 6.70
CA PRO A 136 2.15 26.77 5.50
C PRO A 136 3.41 27.64 5.34
N LEU A 137 4.42 27.07 4.69
CA LEU A 137 5.77 27.61 4.57
C LEU A 137 5.76 28.93 3.81
N PHE A 138 4.88 29.05 2.81
CA PHE A 138 4.80 30.25 1.98
C PHE A 138 4.30 31.49 2.75
N PRO A 139 3.17 31.47 3.47
CA PRO A 139 2.77 32.59 4.35
C PRO A 139 3.82 32.99 5.39
N ALA A 140 4.49 32.01 6.00
CA ALA A 140 5.55 32.28 6.98
C ALA A 140 6.78 32.94 6.35
N LEU A 141 7.22 32.45 5.19
CA LEU A 141 8.29 33.07 4.39
C LEU A 141 7.91 34.49 3.96
N ALA A 142 6.67 34.69 3.51
CA ALA A 142 6.14 35.99 3.14
C ALA A 142 6.16 36.98 4.32
N GLY A 143 5.77 36.53 5.51
CA GLY A 143 5.85 37.31 6.74
C GLY A 143 7.29 37.67 7.13
N LEU A 144 8.23 36.73 6.98
CA LEU A 144 9.64 36.94 7.30
C LEU A 144 10.29 37.97 6.36
N VAL A 145 10.01 37.90 5.05
CA VAL A 145 10.49 38.88 4.06
C VAL A 145 9.75 40.22 4.19
N GLY A 146 8.46 40.21 4.53
CA GLY A 146 7.70 41.43 4.85
C GLY A 146 8.27 42.17 6.07
N ASN A 147 8.63 41.43 7.13
CA ASN A 147 9.29 42.00 8.31
C ASN A 147 10.67 42.58 7.99
N LEU A 148 11.42 41.96 7.06
CA LEU A 148 12.67 42.52 6.56
C LEU A 148 12.43 43.88 5.88
N ALA A 149 11.40 43.98 5.03
CA ALA A 149 11.07 45.22 4.34
C ALA A 149 10.60 46.35 5.29
N VAL A 150 9.97 46.01 6.42
CA VAL A 150 9.61 46.98 7.46
C VAL A 150 10.85 47.53 8.16
N ARG A 151 11.88 46.68 8.38
CA ARG A 151 13.13 47.07 9.05
C ARG A 151 14.07 47.85 8.12
N GLU A 152 14.13 47.46 6.86
CA GLU A 152 15.04 48.03 5.86
C GLU A 152 14.31 49.02 4.96
N LYS A 153 14.45 50.32 5.24
CA LYS A 153 13.80 51.39 4.44
C LYS A 153 14.16 51.38 2.95
N SER A 154 15.27 50.75 2.58
CA SER A 154 15.75 50.59 1.21
C SER A 154 15.07 49.45 0.45
N VAL A 155 14.39 48.53 1.14
CA VAL A 155 13.60 47.45 0.55
C VAL A 155 12.17 47.96 0.36
N THR A 156 11.70 47.97 -0.88
CA THR A 156 10.37 48.50 -1.22
C THR A 156 9.31 47.41 -1.20
N ARG A 157 8.03 47.80 -1.11
CA ARG A 157 6.91 46.86 -1.27
C ARG A 157 6.96 46.11 -2.62
N ALA A 158 7.35 46.80 -3.70
CA ALA A 158 7.49 46.19 -5.02
C ALA A 158 8.55 45.08 -5.04
N ASP A 159 9.62 45.21 -4.25
CA ASP A 159 10.64 44.16 -4.11
C ASP A 159 10.06 42.91 -3.45
N VAL A 160 9.26 43.08 -2.39
CA VAL A 160 8.56 41.98 -1.70
C VAL A 160 7.54 41.32 -2.64
N ASP A 161 6.73 42.10 -3.34
CA ASP A 161 5.73 41.59 -4.27
C ASP A 161 6.39 40.79 -5.42
N SER A 162 7.50 41.28 -5.97
CA SER A 162 8.30 40.57 -6.98
C SER A 162 8.87 39.26 -6.44
N PHE A 163 9.37 39.25 -5.21
CA PHE A 163 9.84 38.03 -4.54
C PHE A 163 8.71 37.01 -4.38
N LEU A 164 7.55 37.43 -3.87
CA LEU A 164 6.40 36.56 -3.66
C LEU A 164 5.88 35.96 -4.97
N GLN A 165 5.83 36.75 -6.04
CA GLN A 165 5.44 36.27 -7.37
C GLN A 165 6.45 35.26 -7.93
N GLN A 166 7.75 35.55 -7.81
CA GLN A 166 8.81 34.67 -8.31
C GLN A 166 8.84 33.34 -7.56
N VAL A 167 8.66 33.37 -6.24
CA VAL A 167 8.78 32.20 -5.37
C VAL A 167 7.49 31.39 -5.29
N GLY A 168 6.33 32.05 -5.31
CA GLY A 168 5.02 31.39 -5.15
C GLY A 168 4.75 30.28 -6.17
N ARG A 169 5.25 30.43 -7.41
CA ARG A 169 5.12 29.39 -8.45
C ARG A 169 5.83 28.07 -8.10
N TYR A 170 6.88 28.12 -7.27
CA TYR A 170 7.66 26.96 -6.86
C TYR A 170 7.06 26.25 -5.65
N PHE A 171 6.19 26.91 -4.87
CA PHE A 171 5.49 26.30 -3.75
C PHE A 171 4.32 25.41 -4.18
N ALA A 172 3.62 25.77 -5.26
CA ALA A 172 2.43 25.05 -5.70
C ALA A 172 2.64 23.53 -5.95
N PRO A 173 3.76 23.07 -6.56
CA PRO A 173 4.05 21.64 -6.66
C PRO A 173 4.24 20.95 -5.31
N TYR A 174 4.95 21.57 -4.36
CA TYR A 174 5.16 21.01 -3.01
C TYR A 174 3.86 20.93 -2.21
N GLU A 175 3.01 21.97 -2.28
CA GLU A 175 1.70 21.95 -1.62
C GLU A 175 0.81 20.83 -2.17
N LYS A 176 0.83 20.61 -3.49
CA LYS A 176 0.11 19.49 -4.11
C LYS A 176 0.69 18.14 -3.71
N LEU A 177 2.02 18.01 -3.62
CA LEU A 177 2.67 16.77 -3.16
C LEU A 177 2.27 16.46 -1.71
N GLN A 178 2.33 17.46 -0.83
CA GLN A 178 1.90 17.30 0.56
C GLN A 178 0.44 16.85 0.63
N ALA A 179 -0.48 17.54 -0.04
CA ALA A 179 -1.89 17.17 -0.03
C ALA A 179 -2.14 15.76 -0.59
N THR A 180 -1.36 15.36 -1.60
CA THR A 180 -1.42 14.01 -2.20
C THR A 180 -0.90 12.94 -1.23
N ASN A 181 0.17 13.24 -0.48
CA ASN A 181 0.72 12.35 0.54
C ASN A 181 -0.23 12.23 1.74
N ASP A 182 -0.80 13.34 2.22
CA ASP A 182 -1.80 13.33 3.30
C ASP A 182 -3.02 12.49 2.92
N ALA A 183 -3.56 12.68 1.71
CA ALA A 183 -4.70 11.90 1.22
C ALA A 183 -4.38 10.40 1.08
N PHE A 184 -3.14 10.08 0.74
CA PHE A 184 -2.67 8.70 0.64
C PHE A 184 -2.52 8.05 2.03
N GLU A 185 -1.95 8.74 3.01
CA GLU A 185 -1.88 8.25 4.40
C GLU A 185 -3.28 8.07 5.00
N ASP A 186 -4.19 9.03 4.83
CA ASP A 186 -5.59 8.89 5.23
C ASP A 186 -6.27 7.69 4.54
N GLY A 187 -5.91 7.44 3.27
CA GLY A 187 -6.36 6.26 2.52
C GLY A 187 -5.81 4.95 3.10
N ALA A 188 -4.53 4.94 3.45
CA ALA A 188 -3.85 3.79 4.05
C ALA A 188 -4.41 3.46 5.44
N ASP A 189 -4.67 4.46 6.29
CA ASP A 189 -5.27 4.29 7.61
C ASP A 189 -6.68 3.69 7.52
N ARG A 190 -7.51 4.22 6.62
CA ARG A 190 -8.85 3.65 6.34
C ARG A 190 -8.75 2.22 5.83
N PHE A 191 -7.77 1.93 4.98
CA PHE A 191 -7.53 0.58 4.48
C PHE A 191 -7.13 -0.37 5.62
N GLN A 192 -6.25 0.08 6.52
CA GLN A 192 -5.82 -0.68 7.69
C GLN A 192 -6.99 -1.03 8.62
N HIS A 193 -7.89 -0.08 8.89
CA HIS A 193 -9.10 -0.36 9.67
C HIS A 193 -9.97 -1.44 9.04
N ARG A 194 -10.14 -1.43 7.71
CA ARG A 194 -10.93 -2.45 7.03
C ARG A 194 -10.24 -3.82 7.02
N LEU A 195 -8.91 -3.88 7.08
CA LEU A 195 -8.19 -5.14 7.30
C LEU A 195 -8.45 -5.71 8.70
N GLN A 196 -8.55 -4.84 9.72
CA GLN A 196 -8.90 -5.26 11.09
C GLN A 196 -10.34 -5.78 11.16
N GLU A 197 -11.29 -5.14 10.46
CA GLU A 197 -12.66 -5.64 10.33
C GLU A 197 -12.70 -7.02 9.67
N LEU A 198 -11.99 -7.20 8.54
CA LEU A 198 -11.90 -8.51 7.89
C LEU A 198 -11.25 -9.57 8.80
N GLN A 199 -10.21 -9.20 9.55
CA GLN A 199 -9.59 -10.10 10.52
C GLN A 199 -10.60 -10.56 11.59
N PHE A 200 -11.41 -9.63 12.09
CA PHE A 200 -12.48 -9.94 13.02
C PHE A 200 -13.52 -10.89 12.40
N ASP A 201 -13.98 -10.61 11.18
CA ASP A 201 -14.96 -11.45 10.47
C ASP A 201 -14.45 -12.88 10.23
N ILE A 202 -13.20 -13.02 9.79
CA ILE A 202 -12.54 -14.33 9.59
C ILE A 202 -12.50 -15.10 10.91
N ARG A 203 -12.17 -14.41 12.01
CA ARG A 203 -12.07 -15.01 13.34
C ARG A 203 -13.43 -15.47 13.86
N GLU A 204 -14.45 -14.62 13.81
CA GLU A 204 -15.80 -14.98 14.28
C GLU A 204 -16.35 -16.15 13.46
N TYR A 205 -16.15 -16.13 12.15
CA TYR A 205 -16.53 -17.25 11.28
C TYR A 205 -15.79 -18.55 11.62
N ALA A 206 -14.47 -18.50 11.85
CA ALA A 206 -13.69 -19.66 12.28
C ALA A 206 -14.17 -20.22 13.64
N LEU A 207 -14.48 -19.32 14.57
CA LEU A 207 -14.93 -19.66 15.92
C LEU A 207 -16.34 -20.29 15.90
N ASP A 208 -17.26 -19.80 15.07
CA ASP A 208 -18.58 -20.41 14.85
C ASP A 208 -18.45 -21.85 14.34
N MET A 209 -17.63 -22.05 13.31
CA MET A 209 -17.38 -23.37 12.73
C MET A 209 -16.69 -24.32 13.72
N ALA A 210 -15.74 -23.83 14.52
CA ALA A 210 -15.06 -24.63 15.54
C ALA A 210 -16.02 -25.06 16.66
N THR A 211 -16.89 -24.15 17.11
CA THR A 211 -17.89 -24.44 18.15
C THR A 211 -18.89 -25.50 17.67
N LEU A 212 -19.26 -25.48 16.39
CA LEU A 212 -20.13 -26.50 15.80
C LEU A 212 -19.46 -27.87 15.73
N LEU A 213 -18.22 -27.93 15.23
CA LEU A 213 -17.48 -29.18 15.06
C LEU A 213 -17.09 -29.84 16.38
N HIS A 214 -16.75 -29.03 17.38
CA HIS A 214 -16.19 -29.50 18.64
C HIS A 214 -17.14 -29.19 19.80
N ALA A 215 -18.20 -29.98 19.91
CA ALA A 215 -19.29 -29.77 20.90
C ALA A 215 -18.83 -29.70 22.37
N LYS A 216 -17.61 -30.17 22.69
CA LYS A 216 -17.02 -30.07 24.04
C LYS A 216 -16.40 -28.69 24.33
N SER A 217 -16.13 -27.90 23.29
CA SER A 217 -15.55 -26.56 23.39
C SER A 217 -16.65 -25.52 23.48
N THR A 218 -16.62 -24.70 24.53
CA THR A 218 -17.56 -23.58 24.67
C THR A 218 -17.05 -22.36 23.89
N ARG A 219 -17.96 -21.57 23.33
CA ARG A 219 -17.63 -20.31 22.63
C ARG A 219 -16.73 -19.40 23.49
N SER A 220 -17.02 -19.30 24.78
CA SER A 220 -16.25 -18.50 25.73
C SER A 220 -14.80 -18.96 25.86
N ALA A 221 -14.54 -20.28 25.84
CA ALA A 221 -13.19 -20.83 25.91
C ALA A 221 -12.39 -20.61 24.62
N LEU A 222 -13.07 -20.50 23.47
CA LEU A 222 -12.45 -20.26 22.17
C LEU A 222 -12.22 -18.77 21.88
N ARG A 223 -12.93 -17.87 22.58
CA ARG A 223 -12.90 -16.42 22.32
C ARG A 223 -11.55 -15.76 22.59
N GLU A 224 -10.67 -16.38 23.35
CA GLU A 224 -9.32 -15.85 23.59
C GLU A 224 -8.32 -16.32 22.52
N ARG A 225 -8.70 -17.26 21.66
CA ARG A 225 -7.82 -17.86 20.65
C ARG A 225 -7.65 -16.98 19.41
N THR A 226 -6.46 -17.00 18.82
CA THR A 226 -6.20 -16.39 17.51
C THR A 226 -6.76 -17.24 16.37
N ILE A 227 -6.79 -16.69 15.15
CA ILE A 227 -7.25 -17.43 13.96
C ILE A 227 -6.33 -18.63 13.72
N GLU A 228 -5.02 -18.45 13.85
CA GLU A 228 -3.98 -19.47 13.71
C GLU A 228 -4.18 -20.59 14.73
N GLU A 229 -4.41 -20.26 16.01
CA GLU A 229 -4.66 -21.26 17.04
C GLU A 229 -5.95 -22.05 16.76
N LEU A 230 -7.01 -21.38 16.30
CA LEU A 230 -8.24 -22.05 15.91
C LEU A 230 -7.99 -23.02 14.75
N LEU A 231 -7.25 -22.59 13.72
CA LEU A 231 -6.90 -23.42 12.56
C LEU A 231 -6.06 -24.62 12.96
N LEU A 232 -5.00 -24.42 13.73
CA LEU A 232 -4.06 -25.47 14.12
C LEU A 232 -4.66 -26.47 15.11
N GLN A 233 -5.54 -26.04 16.02
CA GLN A 233 -6.06 -26.96 17.05
C GLN A 233 -7.37 -27.64 16.66
N TYR A 234 -8.22 -26.97 15.87
CA TYR A 234 -9.59 -27.42 15.61
C TYR A 234 -9.86 -27.77 14.15
N PHE A 235 -9.01 -27.30 13.22
CA PHE A 235 -9.17 -27.53 11.79
C PHE A 235 -7.98 -28.26 11.14
N GLU A 236 -7.00 -28.70 11.94
CA GLU A 236 -5.91 -29.53 11.46
C GLU A 236 -6.45 -30.89 10.96
N ALA A 237 -5.77 -31.45 9.95
CA ALA A 237 -6.17 -32.70 9.31
C ALA A 237 -6.42 -33.83 10.33
N GLY A 238 -5.52 -34.02 11.31
CA GLY A 238 -5.68 -35.06 12.33
C GLY A 238 -6.92 -34.86 13.23
N ALA A 239 -7.25 -33.61 13.57
CA ALA A 239 -8.44 -33.29 14.35
C ALA A 239 -9.74 -33.55 13.54
N LEU A 240 -9.73 -33.22 12.25
CA LEU A 240 -10.87 -33.47 11.35
C LEU A 240 -11.02 -34.96 11.02
N GLU A 241 -9.93 -35.71 10.86
CA GLU A 241 -9.96 -37.17 10.63
C GLU A 241 -10.51 -37.94 11.83
N ALA A 242 -10.17 -37.52 13.05
CA ALA A 242 -10.76 -38.09 14.27
C ALA A 242 -12.29 -37.98 14.28
N LEU A 243 -12.83 -36.90 13.69
CA LEU A 243 -14.26 -36.65 13.56
C LEU A 243 -14.94 -37.50 12.46
N ASP A 244 -14.21 -38.00 11.45
CA ASP A 244 -14.78 -38.88 10.40
C ASP A 244 -15.26 -40.22 10.98
N THR A 245 -14.67 -40.64 12.11
CA THR A 245 -15.07 -41.86 12.83
C THR A 245 -16.29 -41.66 13.74
N ALA A 246 -16.74 -40.42 13.95
CA ALA A 246 -17.87 -40.10 14.81
C ALA A 246 -19.21 -40.46 14.13
N ARG A 247 -20.13 -41.08 14.89
CA ARG A 247 -21.42 -41.58 14.38
C ARG A 247 -22.40 -40.48 13.93
N SER A 248 -22.24 -39.24 14.36
CA SER A 248 -23.12 -38.14 13.96
C SER A 248 -22.38 -36.80 13.97
N LEU A 249 -22.05 -36.29 12.78
CA LEU A 249 -21.58 -34.92 12.62
C LEU A 249 -22.78 -33.96 12.55
N PRO A 250 -22.63 -32.71 13.03
CA PRO A 250 -23.64 -31.70 12.82
C PRO A 250 -23.79 -31.40 11.32
N PRO A 251 -25.00 -31.04 10.85
CA PRO A 251 -25.17 -30.56 9.50
C PRO A 251 -24.34 -29.28 9.30
N TYR A 252 -23.83 -29.10 8.08
CA TYR A 252 -23.15 -27.87 7.72
C TYR A 252 -24.13 -26.69 7.81
N PRO A 253 -23.77 -25.58 8.48
CA PRO A 253 -24.69 -24.49 8.72
C PRO A 253 -25.07 -23.77 7.42
N PRO A 254 -26.35 -23.42 7.21
CA PRO A 254 -26.83 -22.85 5.94
C PRO A 254 -26.25 -21.45 5.66
N ASP A 255 -25.98 -20.68 6.71
CA ASP A 255 -25.32 -19.37 6.67
C ASP A 255 -23.79 -19.47 6.56
N GLY A 256 -23.20 -20.65 6.81
CA GLY A 256 -21.76 -20.89 6.66
C GLY A 256 -21.24 -20.52 5.26
N LEU A 257 -21.99 -20.92 4.22
CA LEU A 257 -21.63 -20.59 2.85
C LEU A 257 -21.70 -19.08 2.56
N THR A 258 -22.65 -18.38 3.18
CA THR A 258 -22.80 -16.93 3.06
C THR A 258 -21.61 -16.22 3.74
N GLY A 259 -21.22 -16.66 4.93
CA GLY A 259 -20.02 -16.15 5.63
C GLY A 259 -18.76 -16.33 4.80
N ALA A 260 -18.52 -17.53 4.26
CA ALA A 260 -17.38 -17.80 3.39
C ALA A 260 -17.36 -16.90 2.13
N LYS A 261 -18.51 -16.72 1.47
CA LYS A 261 -18.62 -15.81 0.32
C LYS A 261 -18.32 -14.37 0.70
N ASN A 262 -18.83 -13.90 1.84
CA ASN A 262 -18.60 -12.53 2.32
C ASN A 262 -17.12 -12.27 2.60
N ILE A 263 -16.42 -13.21 3.24
CA ILE A 263 -14.96 -13.13 3.47
C ILE A 263 -14.23 -13.04 2.13
N CYS A 264 -14.49 -13.95 1.18
CA CYS A 264 -13.83 -13.94 -0.12
C CYS A 264 -14.07 -12.64 -0.90
N ASN A 265 -15.33 -12.17 -0.94
CA ASN A 265 -15.69 -10.92 -1.60
C ASN A 265 -15.00 -9.72 -0.95
N THR A 266 -14.89 -9.72 0.38
CA THR A 266 -14.23 -8.64 1.13
C THR A 266 -12.73 -8.62 0.87
N VAL A 267 -12.05 -9.77 0.87
CA VAL A 267 -10.64 -9.88 0.48
C VAL A 267 -10.42 -9.34 -0.93
N GLN A 268 -11.23 -9.76 -1.91
CA GLN A 268 -11.12 -9.29 -3.29
C GLN A 268 -11.37 -7.79 -3.42
N LYS A 269 -12.36 -7.27 -2.71
CA LYS A 269 -12.68 -5.84 -2.68
C LYS A 269 -11.52 -5.04 -2.09
N LEU A 270 -11.00 -5.46 -0.94
CA LEU A 270 -9.86 -4.81 -0.30
C LEU A 270 -8.64 -4.81 -1.20
N PHE A 271 -8.35 -5.91 -1.89
CA PHE A 271 -7.25 -5.93 -2.85
C PHE A 271 -7.43 -4.88 -3.96
N ARG A 272 -8.63 -4.76 -4.55
CA ARG A 272 -8.91 -3.73 -5.57
C ARG A 272 -8.80 -2.32 -5.01
N ASP A 273 -9.26 -2.10 -3.79
CA ASP A 273 -9.19 -0.80 -3.13
C ASP A 273 -7.74 -0.40 -2.86
N TYR A 274 -6.89 -1.34 -2.43
CA TYR A 274 -5.45 -1.13 -2.30
C TYR A 274 -4.79 -0.79 -3.65
N GLN A 275 -5.08 -1.56 -4.71
CA GLN A 275 -4.53 -1.28 -6.05
C GLN A 275 -4.91 0.12 -6.53
N LYS A 276 -6.17 0.50 -6.31
CA LYS A 276 -6.68 1.82 -6.67
C LYS A 276 -6.00 2.92 -5.87
N LEU A 277 -5.85 2.76 -4.55
CA LEU A 277 -5.19 3.74 -3.68
C LEU A 277 -3.78 4.08 -4.17
N TYR A 278 -2.98 3.06 -4.46
CA TYR A 278 -1.61 3.24 -4.95
C TYR A 278 -1.57 3.80 -6.38
N ALA A 279 -2.45 3.33 -7.27
CA ALA A 279 -2.52 3.84 -8.64
C ALA A 279 -2.92 5.32 -8.67
N ASP A 280 -3.91 5.72 -7.88
CA ASP A 280 -4.36 7.11 -7.78
C ASP A 280 -3.25 8.02 -7.25
N ASN A 281 -2.54 7.61 -6.19
CA ASN A 281 -1.39 8.35 -5.65
C ASN A 281 -0.25 8.47 -6.68
N TYR A 282 0.14 7.36 -7.32
CA TYR A 282 1.16 7.36 -8.38
C TYR A 282 0.82 8.34 -9.51
N ASN A 283 -0.42 8.28 -10.02
CA ASN A 283 -0.86 9.15 -11.11
C ASN A 283 -0.86 10.64 -10.70
N GLN A 284 -1.24 10.95 -9.46
CA GLN A 284 -1.21 12.32 -8.94
C GLN A 284 0.23 12.83 -8.83
N ILE A 285 1.13 12.07 -8.19
CA ILE A 285 2.54 12.45 -8.04
C ILE A 285 3.20 12.62 -9.41
N ARG A 286 2.98 11.66 -10.33
CA ARG A 286 3.45 11.77 -11.72
C ARG A 286 2.96 13.05 -12.39
N GLY A 287 1.68 13.38 -12.25
CA GLY A 287 1.10 14.61 -12.78
C GLY A 287 1.75 15.87 -12.19
N ILE A 288 2.06 15.86 -10.89
CA ILE A 288 2.74 16.98 -10.23
C ILE A 288 4.17 17.14 -10.75
N LEU A 289 4.94 16.05 -10.85
CA LEU A 289 6.31 16.08 -11.39
C LEU A 289 6.34 16.55 -12.84
N GLN A 290 5.39 16.09 -13.67
CA GLN A 290 5.26 16.55 -15.06
C GLN A 290 4.88 18.04 -15.13
N GLY A 291 3.98 18.50 -14.26
CA GLY A 291 3.61 19.92 -14.15
C GLY A 291 4.72 20.82 -13.60
N ALA A 292 5.66 20.27 -12.85
CA ALA A 292 6.85 20.97 -12.34
C ALA A 292 7.95 21.15 -13.40
N ARG A 293 7.95 20.35 -14.46
CA ARG A 293 8.93 20.39 -15.57
C ARG A 293 9.21 21.78 -16.14
N PRO A 294 8.23 22.66 -16.43
CA PRO A 294 8.50 24.01 -16.93
C PRO A 294 9.10 24.97 -15.89
N LEU A 295 9.09 24.63 -14.60
CA LEU A 295 9.63 25.47 -13.53
C LEU A 295 11.15 25.32 -13.38
N GLY A 296 11.70 24.17 -13.77
CA GLY A 296 13.14 23.93 -13.78
C GLY A 296 13.85 24.86 -14.75
N ARG A 297 14.91 25.55 -14.31
CA ARG A 297 15.76 26.35 -15.21
C ARG A 297 16.46 25.43 -16.19
N ALA A 298 16.18 25.55 -17.49
CA ALA A 298 16.92 25.12 -18.69
C ALA A 298 17.82 23.85 -18.69
N GLY A 299 17.84 23.00 -17.66
CA GLY A 299 19.00 22.16 -17.41
C GLY A 299 18.82 20.95 -16.52
N ASN A 300 17.62 20.61 -16.03
CA ASN A 300 17.48 19.32 -15.35
C ASN A 300 16.20 18.50 -15.62
N PRO A 301 15.67 18.44 -16.87
CA PRO A 301 14.61 17.48 -17.21
C PRO A 301 15.04 16.03 -16.89
N GLN A 302 16.33 15.75 -16.92
CA GLN A 302 16.92 14.46 -16.55
C GLN A 302 16.62 14.04 -15.11
N SER A 303 16.59 14.99 -14.15
CA SER A 303 16.28 14.69 -12.75
C SER A 303 14.82 14.26 -12.56
N ILE A 304 13.88 14.94 -13.23
CA ILE A 304 12.46 14.59 -13.22
C ILE A 304 12.25 13.24 -13.91
N ASP A 305 12.89 13.02 -15.06
CA ASP A 305 12.78 11.76 -15.79
C ASP A 305 13.36 10.58 -14.98
N ALA A 306 14.46 10.80 -14.24
CA ALA A 306 15.02 9.80 -13.31
C ALA A 306 14.09 9.52 -12.13
N ALA A 307 13.54 10.56 -11.49
CA ALA A 307 12.60 10.42 -10.38
C ALA A 307 11.32 9.70 -10.82
N LEU A 308 10.78 10.02 -12.00
CA LEU A 308 9.62 9.34 -12.59
C LEU A 308 9.90 7.87 -12.87
N LYS A 309 11.07 7.56 -13.43
CA LYS A 309 11.47 6.17 -13.73
C LYS A 309 11.60 5.35 -12.44
N GLU A 310 12.28 5.87 -11.43
CA GLU A 310 12.42 5.20 -10.14
C GLU A 310 11.07 5.01 -9.45
N LEU A 311 10.21 6.04 -9.47
CA LEU A 311 8.86 5.95 -8.92
C LEU A 311 8.01 4.89 -9.64
N GLU A 312 8.12 4.80 -10.95
CA GLU A 312 7.45 3.78 -11.76
C GLU A 312 7.96 2.38 -11.44
N GLU A 313 9.27 2.19 -11.31
CA GLU A 313 9.88 0.92 -10.89
C GLU A 313 9.39 0.50 -9.51
N LEU A 314 9.38 1.41 -8.52
CA LEU A 314 8.90 1.13 -7.16
C LEU A 314 7.40 0.82 -7.14
N TYR A 315 6.60 1.57 -7.90
CA TYR A 315 5.16 1.30 -8.05
C TYR A 315 4.91 -0.07 -8.68
N GLN A 316 5.63 -0.44 -9.74
CA GLN A 316 5.52 -1.75 -10.39
C GLN A 316 5.98 -2.88 -9.47
N GLN A 317 7.07 -2.70 -8.72
CA GLN A 317 7.54 -3.68 -7.73
C GLN A 317 6.51 -3.90 -6.63
N SER A 318 5.84 -2.83 -6.17
CA SER A 318 4.69 -2.95 -5.28
C SER A 318 3.63 -3.80 -6.00
N ALA A 319 3.07 -3.30 -7.10
CA ALA A 319 1.96 -3.92 -7.81
C ALA A 319 2.18 -5.41 -8.21
N GLN A 320 3.39 -5.81 -8.61
CA GLN A 320 3.72 -7.18 -9.02
C GLN A 320 3.87 -8.14 -7.84
N ALA A 321 4.53 -7.70 -6.76
CA ALA A 321 4.65 -8.51 -5.55
C ALA A 321 3.27 -8.74 -4.88
N ASP A 322 2.28 -7.93 -5.22
CA ASP A 322 0.93 -7.98 -4.66
C ASP A 322 0.10 -9.13 -5.27
N VAL A 323 0.21 -9.37 -6.58
CA VAL A 323 -0.57 -10.42 -7.28
C VAL A 323 -0.11 -11.83 -6.88
N LEU A 324 1.19 -12.03 -6.71
CA LEU A 324 1.77 -13.35 -6.41
C LEU A 324 1.52 -13.80 -4.96
N ASN A 325 1.53 -12.86 -4.01
CA ASN A 325 1.40 -13.19 -2.58
C ASN A 325 -0.07 -13.38 -2.15
N LEU A 326 -1.01 -12.64 -2.76
CA LEU A 326 -2.40 -12.65 -2.32
C LEU A 326 -3.17 -13.93 -2.63
N ARG A 327 -2.68 -14.75 -3.58
CA ARG A 327 -3.26 -16.05 -3.96
C ARG A 327 -4.79 -16.00 -4.12
N ILE A 328 -5.33 -14.91 -4.67
CA ILE A 328 -6.78 -14.69 -4.84
C ILE A 328 -7.45 -15.83 -5.65
N GLN A 329 -6.72 -16.37 -6.62
CA GLN A 329 -7.16 -17.54 -7.38
C GLN A 329 -7.32 -18.78 -6.50
N THR A 330 -6.36 -19.04 -5.61
CA THR A 330 -6.45 -20.12 -4.61
C THR A 330 -7.67 -19.92 -3.72
N LEU A 331 -7.86 -18.73 -3.16
CA LEU A 331 -9.03 -18.41 -2.33
C LEU A 331 -10.35 -18.66 -3.07
N THR A 332 -10.44 -18.24 -4.33
CA THR A 332 -11.61 -18.46 -5.19
C THR A 332 -11.84 -19.95 -5.46
N GLY A 333 -10.77 -20.71 -5.73
CA GLY A 333 -10.83 -22.16 -5.90
C GLY A 333 -11.30 -22.88 -4.63
N ARG A 334 -10.83 -22.45 -3.45
CA ARG A 334 -11.30 -23.00 -2.16
C ARG A 334 -12.78 -22.71 -1.93
N LEU A 335 -13.26 -21.52 -2.27
CA LEU A 335 -14.68 -21.19 -2.19
C LEU A 335 -15.53 -22.09 -3.11
N GLN A 336 -15.08 -22.32 -4.34
CA GLN A 336 -15.78 -23.22 -5.28
C GLN A 336 -15.83 -24.66 -4.74
N ALA A 337 -14.72 -25.16 -4.20
CA ALA A 337 -14.66 -26.48 -3.59
C ALA A 337 -15.61 -26.61 -2.38
N LEU A 338 -15.71 -25.54 -1.56
CA LEU A 338 -16.66 -25.48 -0.46
C LEU A 338 -18.11 -25.51 -0.96
N VAL A 339 -18.46 -24.68 -1.95
CA VAL A 339 -19.81 -24.67 -2.57
C VAL A 339 -20.20 -26.08 -3.03
N GLN A 340 -19.31 -26.75 -3.77
CA GLN A 340 -19.56 -28.11 -4.27
C GLN A 340 -19.74 -29.12 -3.13
N SER A 341 -18.97 -28.99 -2.05
CA SER A 341 -19.05 -29.89 -0.90
C SER A 341 -20.35 -29.71 -0.11
N VAL A 342 -20.81 -28.47 0.06
CA VAL A 342 -22.09 -28.16 0.72
C VAL A 342 -23.27 -28.68 -0.12
N LEU A 343 -23.25 -28.48 -1.44
CA LEU A 343 -24.29 -29.00 -2.34
C LEU A 343 -24.33 -30.53 -2.32
N ALA A 344 -23.18 -31.20 -2.31
CA ALA A 344 -23.11 -32.66 -2.21
C ALA A 344 -23.62 -33.19 -0.86
N ALA A 345 -23.42 -32.43 0.23
CA ALA A 345 -23.94 -32.80 1.56
C ALA A 345 -25.46 -32.60 1.70
N ALA A 346 -26.06 -31.73 0.88
CA ALA A 346 -27.50 -31.42 0.89
C ALA A 346 -28.34 -32.29 -0.07
N ALA A 347 -27.71 -33.08 -0.94
CA ALA A 347 -28.42 -33.94 -1.88
C ALA A 347 -29.19 -35.06 -1.14
N PRO A 348 -30.47 -35.32 -1.47
CA PRO A 348 -31.21 -36.44 -0.89
C PRO A 348 -30.53 -37.76 -1.24
N ARG A 349 -30.31 -38.61 -0.22
CA ARG A 349 -29.73 -39.95 -0.38
C ARG A 349 -30.73 -40.96 -0.91
#